data_AF-A0A7S1V8X4-F1
#
_entry.id   AF-A0A7S1V8X4-F1
#
_cell.length_a   1.000
_cell.length_b   1.000
_cell.length_c   1.000
_cell.angle_alpha   90.00
_cell.angle_beta   90.00
_cell.angle_gamma   90.00
#
_symmetry.space_group_name_H-M   'P 1'
#
loop_
_entity.id
_entity.type
_entity.pdbx_description
1 polymer ?
#
loop_
_entity_poly.entity_id
_entity_poly.type
_entity_poly.pdbx_seq_one_letter_code
_entity_poly.pdbx_strand_id
1 'polypeptide(L)'
;NSSISCSLESSPLESNWSALIQERSPETSFEDSSSPQSLALNWLLSDNFTTTVVYDNPDRIVQRFAVATLWFSTGRPGSGWLGSNSECNWQYDSASLEISCDVRSMIQELSIQYPESQSKRFPKEVGLLTSLTRVLVSSPNMPGSIPTKIGALTKLTYLFFVSKSSSDALLGGTLPSEVGMLTALTFLSLVSNKLSGTLPAHLANFTNLKVLYLASNQLAGTVRPNLCVNLDKAQIDCG
;
A
#
# COMPACT_ATOMS: atom_id res chain seq x y z
N ASN A 1 -12.86 1.44 20.83
CA ASN A 1 -14.26 1.70 20.46
C ASN A 1 -14.30 2.57 19.22
N SER A 2 -14.18 1.92 18.07
CA SER A 2 -14.54 2.46 16.75
C SER A 2 -16.01 2.89 16.80
N SER A 3 -16.32 4.11 16.38
CA SER A 3 -17.70 4.66 16.38
C SER A 3 -18.25 4.78 14.97
N ILE A 4 -17.89 3.83 14.09
CA ILE A 4 -18.36 3.83 12.71
C ILE A 4 -19.79 3.30 12.66
N SER A 5 -20.72 4.14 12.25
CA SER A 5 -22.11 3.75 11.99
C SER A 5 -22.44 3.82 10.50
N CYS A 6 -23.40 3.01 10.06
CA CYS A 6 -24.01 3.14 8.74
C CYS A 6 -25.28 3.98 8.89
N SER A 7 -25.34 5.16 8.27
CA SER A 7 -26.59 5.93 8.16
C SER A 7 -27.00 6.02 6.70
N LEU A 8 -28.32 6.11 6.46
CA LEU A 8 -28.92 6.18 5.12
C LEU A 8 -29.11 7.62 4.61
N GLU A 9 -28.58 8.63 5.30
CA GLU A 9 -28.81 10.02 4.95
C GLU A 9 -27.81 10.53 3.90
N SER A 10 -28.36 11.08 2.81
CA SER A 10 -27.63 11.69 1.71
C SER A 10 -27.02 13.03 2.14
N SER A 11 -25.70 13.11 2.27
CA SER A 11 -24.97 14.39 2.35
C SER A 11 -24.49 14.83 0.97
N PRO A 12 -24.46 16.14 0.66
CA PRO A 12 -23.97 16.63 -0.61
C PRO A 12 -22.47 16.34 -0.79
N LEU A 13 -22.10 15.92 -1.99
CA LEU A 13 -20.72 15.78 -2.44
C LEU A 13 -20.14 17.19 -2.71
N GLU A 14 -19.44 17.77 -1.74
CA GLU A 14 -18.54 18.88 -2.04
C GLU A 14 -17.18 18.33 -2.47
N SER A 15 -16.85 18.54 -3.74
CA SER A 15 -15.55 18.20 -4.29
C SER A 15 -14.83 19.47 -4.74
N ASN A 16 -13.84 19.90 -3.98
CA ASN A 16 -12.88 20.92 -4.41
C ASN A 16 -11.50 20.27 -4.55
N TRP A 17 -11.34 19.52 -5.64
CA TRP A 17 -10.11 18.80 -5.97
C TRP A 17 -8.91 19.72 -6.23
N SER A 18 -9.15 20.98 -6.59
CA SER A 18 -8.11 21.98 -6.88
C SER A 18 -7.29 22.42 -5.67
N ALA A 19 -7.82 22.29 -4.44
CA ALA A 19 -7.12 22.68 -3.21
C ALA A 19 -6.17 21.59 -2.67
N LEU A 20 -6.42 20.31 -3.00
CA LEU A 20 -5.63 19.17 -2.52
C LEU A 20 -4.37 18.87 -3.35
N ILE A 21 -4.28 19.46 -4.55
CA ILE A 21 -3.12 19.29 -5.46
C ILE A 21 -1.92 20.17 -5.02
N GLN A 22 -2.11 21.14 -4.11
CA GLN A 22 -1.07 22.09 -3.70
C GLN A 22 -0.38 21.79 -2.35
N GLU A 23 -0.61 20.65 -1.71
CA GLU A 23 0.22 20.22 -0.59
C GLU A 23 1.45 19.42 -1.06
N ARG A 24 2.48 20.20 -1.38
CA ARG A 24 3.88 19.99 -0.97
C ARG A 24 4.33 18.53 -0.79
N SER A 25 5.03 18.02 -1.80
CA SER A 25 6.13 17.06 -1.59
C SER A 25 7.47 17.81 -1.69
N PRO A 26 8.02 18.40 -0.61
CA PRO A 26 9.46 18.33 -0.45
C PRO A 26 9.81 16.86 -0.15
N GLU A 27 11.04 16.45 -0.30
CA GLU A 27 11.53 15.13 0.17
C GLU A 27 11.23 13.92 -0.73
N THR A 28 11.65 13.97 -2.00
CA THR A 28 12.60 12.93 -2.43
C THR A 28 13.99 13.52 -2.28
N SER A 29 14.39 13.76 -1.04
CA SER A 29 15.75 14.19 -0.76
C SER A 29 16.61 12.94 -0.82
N PHE A 30 17.37 12.81 -1.91
CA PHE A 30 18.50 11.88 -1.99
C PHE A 30 19.72 12.43 -1.21
N GLU A 31 19.55 13.51 -0.44
CA GLU A 31 20.64 14.14 0.32
C GLU A 31 21.06 13.27 1.51
N ASP A 32 20.14 12.49 2.08
CA ASP A 32 20.46 11.45 3.04
C ASP A 32 20.89 10.16 2.31
N SER A 33 22.19 9.89 2.30
CA SER A 33 22.78 8.70 1.69
C SER A 33 22.38 7.39 2.39
N SER A 34 21.85 7.47 3.61
CA SER A 34 21.35 6.32 4.38
C SER A 34 19.86 6.05 4.18
N SER A 35 19.15 6.93 3.46
CA SER A 35 17.73 6.74 3.16
C SER A 35 17.49 5.49 2.31
N PRO A 36 16.35 4.81 2.45
CA PRO A 36 16.00 3.67 1.59
C PRO A 36 16.06 3.98 0.10
N GLN A 37 15.72 5.22 -0.30
CA GLN A 37 15.77 5.69 -1.67
C GLN A 37 17.21 5.78 -2.18
N SER A 38 18.11 6.39 -1.40
CA SER A 38 19.53 6.49 -1.77
C SER A 38 20.19 5.12 -1.82
N LEU A 39 19.88 4.23 -0.88
CA LEU A 39 20.38 2.85 -0.88
C LEU A 39 19.86 2.06 -2.08
N ALA A 40 18.56 2.17 -2.40
CA ALA A 40 17.96 1.53 -3.56
C ALA A 40 18.58 2.03 -4.88
N LEU A 41 18.80 3.33 -5.00
CA LEU A 41 19.42 3.93 -6.18
C LEU A 41 20.87 3.46 -6.33
N ASN A 42 21.65 3.49 -5.25
CA ASN A 42 23.04 3.03 -5.26
C ASN A 42 23.14 1.54 -5.64
N TRP A 43 22.27 0.70 -5.09
CA TRP A 43 22.19 -0.71 -5.47
C TRP A 43 21.87 -0.86 -6.97
N LEU A 44 20.86 -0.14 -7.47
CA LEU A 44 20.40 -0.21 -8.85
C LEU A 44 21.52 0.19 -9.84
N LEU A 45 22.35 1.17 -9.50
CA LEU A 45 23.51 1.57 -10.31
C LEU A 45 24.60 0.50 -10.39
N SER A 46 24.65 -0.42 -9.43
CA SER A 46 25.58 -1.56 -9.39
C SER A 46 24.96 -2.88 -9.89
N ASP A 47 23.66 -2.89 -10.20
CA ASP A 47 22.91 -4.09 -10.57
C ASP A 47 23.16 -4.44 -12.05
N ASN A 48 23.96 -5.46 -12.29
CA ASN A 48 24.28 -5.97 -13.63
C ASN A 48 23.05 -6.42 -14.44
N PHE A 49 21.90 -6.72 -13.81
CA PHE A 49 20.68 -7.02 -14.56
C PHE A 49 20.19 -5.78 -15.31
N THR A 50 20.27 -4.59 -14.70
CA THR A 50 19.79 -3.34 -15.30
C THR A 50 20.53 -2.99 -16.58
N THR A 51 21.84 -3.23 -16.65
CA THR A 51 22.66 -2.95 -17.85
C THR A 51 22.24 -3.78 -19.07
N THR A 52 21.53 -4.90 -18.86
CA THR A 52 20.99 -5.75 -19.92
C THR A 52 19.51 -5.48 -20.27
N VAL A 53 18.73 -4.90 -19.35
CA VAL A 53 17.25 -4.76 -19.47
C VAL A 53 16.78 -3.34 -19.79
N VAL A 54 17.66 -2.34 -19.72
CA VAL A 54 17.34 -0.93 -20.03
C VAL A 54 16.80 -0.71 -21.46
N TYR A 55 17.04 -1.63 -22.39
CA TYR A 55 16.59 -1.49 -23.78
C TYR A 55 15.15 -1.94 -24.06
N ASP A 56 14.54 -2.76 -23.20
CA ASP A 56 13.26 -3.42 -23.55
C ASP A 56 12.02 -2.82 -22.87
N ASN A 57 12.15 -2.22 -21.67
CA ASN A 57 11.03 -1.56 -20.99
C ASN A 57 11.48 -0.60 -19.86
N PRO A 58 11.33 0.73 -20.00
CA PRO A 58 11.70 1.68 -18.94
C PRO A 58 10.89 1.52 -17.65
N ASP A 59 9.67 0.98 -17.69
CA ASP A 59 8.86 0.76 -16.48
C ASP A 59 9.51 -0.28 -15.55
N ARG A 60 10.37 -1.16 -16.09
CA ARG A 60 11.07 -2.18 -15.31
C ARG A 60 12.14 -1.59 -14.40
N ILE A 61 12.81 -0.50 -14.81
CA ILE A 61 13.80 0.16 -13.94
C ILE A 61 13.12 0.87 -12.78
N VAL A 62 11.98 1.52 -13.04
CA VAL A 62 11.15 2.17 -12.04
C VAL A 62 10.59 1.14 -11.05
N GLN A 63 10.13 0.00 -11.58
CA GLN A 63 9.67 -1.12 -10.78
C GLN A 63 10.76 -1.66 -9.86
N ARG A 64 11.95 -1.98 -10.39
CA ARG A 64 13.10 -2.44 -9.57
C ARG A 64 13.48 -1.42 -8.51
N PHE A 65 13.51 -0.13 -8.84
CA PHE A 65 13.76 0.92 -7.86
C PHE A 65 12.71 0.93 -6.73
N ALA A 66 11.42 0.81 -7.07
CA ALA A 66 10.34 0.80 -6.10
C ALA A 66 10.42 -0.39 -5.14
N VAL A 67 10.65 -1.61 -5.65
CA VAL A 67 10.80 -2.79 -4.78
C VAL A 67 12.11 -2.83 -4.02
N ALA A 68 13.20 -2.26 -4.55
CA ALA A 68 14.44 -2.10 -3.80
C ALA A 68 14.27 -1.10 -2.66
N THR A 69 13.60 0.03 -2.91
CA THR A 69 13.27 1.01 -1.86
C THR A 69 12.41 0.36 -0.77
N LEU A 70 11.44 -0.46 -1.18
CA LEU A 70 10.64 -1.25 -0.24
C LEU A 70 11.49 -2.18 0.61
N TRP A 71 12.44 -2.90 -0.01
CA TRP A 71 13.36 -3.77 0.69
C TRP A 71 14.20 -3.01 1.75
N PHE A 72 14.82 -1.89 1.36
CA PHE A 72 15.62 -1.07 2.28
C PHE A 72 14.77 -0.39 3.36
N SER A 73 13.50 -0.07 3.07
CA SER A 73 12.57 0.52 4.05
C SER A 73 12.08 -0.47 5.10
N THR A 74 12.23 -1.77 4.81
CA THR A 74 11.66 -2.84 5.62
C THR A 74 12.70 -3.81 6.16
N GLY A 75 13.99 -3.62 5.85
CA GLY A 75 15.12 -4.26 6.52
C GLY A 75 15.01 -5.78 6.55
N ARG A 76 15.13 -6.45 5.40
CA ARG A 76 15.04 -7.91 5.30
C ARG A 76 16.40 -8.55 4.91
N PRO A 77 17.40 -8.54 5.81
CA PRO A 77 18.68 -9.19 5.54
C PRO A 77 18.48 -10.69 5.30
N GLY A 78 19.05 -11.22 4.21
CA GLY A 78 18.97 -12.64 3.86
C GLY A 78 17.76 -13.08 3.02
N SER A 79 16.96 -12.14 2.50
CA SER A 79 15.94 -12.44 1.49
C SER A 79 16.56 -12.56 0.10
N GLY A 80 16.02 -13.42 -0.76
CA GLY A 80 16.44 -13.57 -2.16
C GLY A 80 16.13 -12.37 -3.07
N TRP A 81 15.88 -11.20 -2.46
CA TRP A 81 15.67 -9.91 -3.11
C TRP A 81 17.01 -9.24 -3.39
N LEU A 82 17.00 -8.22 -4.26
CA LEU A 82 18.19 -7.48 -4.69
C LEU A 82 19.24 -8.32 -5.44
N GLY A 83 18.82 -9.50 -5.95
CA GLY A 83 19.66 -10.35 -6.80
C GLY A 83 19.75 -9.85 -8.24
N SER A 84 20.74 -10.36 -8.98
CA SER A 84 21.01 -10.03 -10.39
C SER A 84 20.07 -10.71 -11.39
N ASN A 85 19.00 -11.36 -10.93
CA ASN A 85 17.93 -11.91 -11.77
C ASN A 85 16.72 -10.97 -11.77
N SER A 86 15.68 -11.33 -12.53
CA SER A 86 14.42 -10.57 -12.49
C SER A 86 13.83 -10.59 -11.09
N GLU A 87 13.32 -9.44 -10.67
CA GLU A 87 12.58 -9.23 -9.43
C GLU A 87 11.34 -10.12 -9.29
N CYS A 88 10.81 -10.62 -10.41
CA CYS A 88 9.76 -11.64 -10.43
C CYS A 88 10.18 -13.00 -9.87
N ASN A 89 11.49 -13.23 -9.70
CA ASN A 89 12.05 -14.43 -9.11
C ASN A 89 12.55 -14.20 -7.66
N TRP A 90 12.37 -13.00 -7.12
CA TRP A 90 12.78 -12.69 -5.75
C TRP A 90 11.81 -13.33 -4.77
N GLN A 91 12.30 -14.34 -4.05
CA GLN A 91 11.54 -15.09 -3.05
C GLN A 91 12.46 -15.48 -1.89
N TYR A 92 11.88 -15.62 -0.69
CA TYR A 92 12.61 -16.02 0.51
C TYR A 92 12.74 -17.55 0.62
N ASP A 93 11.64 -18.28 0.40
CA ASP A 93 11.61 -19.73 0.28
C ASP A 93 10.65 -20.13 -0.86
N SER A 94 10.71 -21.38 -1.31
CA SER A 94 9.85 -21.88 -2.39
C SER A 94 8.36 -21.98 -2.02
N ALA A 95 7.98 -21.67 -0.77
CA ALA A 95 6.64 -21.83 -0.23
C ALA A 95 5.90 -20.49 -0.01
N SER A 96 6.61 -19.35 -0.10
CA SER A 96 6.05 -18.01 0.10
C SER A 96 6.32 -17.13 -1.13
N LEU A 97 5.28 -16.93 -1.93
CA LEU A 97 5.31 -16.01 -3.07
C LEU A 97 5.25 -14.57 -2.56
N GLU A 98 6.40 -13.89 -2.53
CA GLU A 98 6.50 -12.48 -2.09
C GLU A 98 6.26 -11.49 -3.24
N ILE A 99 6.67 -11.84 -4.47
CA ILE A 99 6.42 -11.07 -5.69
C ILE A 99 5.86 -12.01 -6.76
N SER A 100 4.80 -11.58 -7.45
CA SER A 100 4.29 -12.23 -8.66
C SER A 100 4.17 -11.21 -9.79
N CYS A 101 4.45 -11.65 -11.02
CA CYS A 101 4.44 -10.81 -12.21
C CYS A 101 3.51 -11.32 -13.30
N ASP A 102 3.09 -10.43 -14.18
CA ASP A 102 2.39 -10.79 -15.42
C ASP A 102 3.37 -11.33 -16.49
N VAL A 103 2.83 -11.71 -17.64
CA VAL A 103 3.61 -12.23 -18.79
C VAL A 103 4.60 -11.21 -19.37
N ARG A 104 4.49 -9.92 -19.00
CA ARG A 104 5.43 -8.85 -19.39
C ARG A 104 6.43 -8.54 -18.28
N SER A 105 6.48 -9.38 -17.24
CA SER A 105 7.32 -9.21 -16.06
C SER A 105 7.02 -7.94 -15.26
N MET A 106 5.77 -7.45 -15.31
CA MET A 106 5.30 -6.36 -14.45
C MET A 106 4.68 -6.93 -13.19
N ILE A 107 5.05 -6.39 -12.03
CA ILE A 107 4.58 -6.87 -10.72
C ILE A 107 3.07 -6.68 -10.62
N GLN A 108 2.38 -7.78 -10.30
CA GLN A 108 0.94 -7.86 -10.09
C GLN A 108 0.60 -8.04 -8.61
N GLU A 109 1.41 -8.80 -7.88
CA GLU A 109 1.19 -9.08 -6.47
C GLU A 109 2.44 -8.83 -5.66
N LEU A 110 2.25 -8.15 -4.53
CA LEU A 110 3.26 -7.91 -3.52
C LEU A 110 2.73 -8.46 -2.20
N SER A 111 3.37 -9.50 -1.68
CA SER A 111 3.05 -10.12 -0.40
C SER A 111 4.23 -9.97 0.54
N ILE A 112 4.02 -9.15 1.57
CA ILE A 112 5.02 -8.86 2.57
C ILE A 112 4.57 -9.46 3.89
N GLN A 113 5.32 -10.45 4.37
CA GLN A 113 5.12 -11.02 5.70
C GLN A 113 6.39 -10.88 6.53
N TYR A 114 6.27 -10.31 7.72
CA TYR A 114 7.39 -10.18 8.66
C TYR A 114 7.16 -10.98 9.93
N PRO A 115 8.08 -11.92 10.25
CA PRO A 115 8.04 -12.64 11.52
C PRO A 115 8.68 -11.85 12.67
N GLU A 116 9.44 -10.79 12.38
CA GLU A 116 10.25 -10.06 13.36
C GLU A 116 9.70 -8.69 13.75
N SER A 117 10.17 -8.19 14.90
CA SER A 117 9.74 -6.99 15.60
C SER A 117 10.48 -5.70 15.23
N GLN A 118 11.29 -5.68 14.16
CA GLN A 118 11.96 -4.43 13.74
C GLN A 118 10.94 -3.43 13.18
N SER A 119 11.13 -2.14 13.49
CA SER A 119 10.29 -1.05 13.00
C SER A 119 10.49 -0.87 11.50
N LYS A 120 9.41 -1.03 10.73
CA LYS A 120 9.42 -1.00 9.26
C LYS A 120 8.42 0.04 8.78
N ARG A 121 8.73 0.76 7.70
CA ARG A 121 7.80 1.72 7.11
C ARG A 121 7.38 1.23 5.73
N PHE A 122 6.13 1.49 5.38
CA PHE A 122 5.63 1.25 4.03
C PHE A 122 5.94 2.48 3.15
N PRO A 123 6.85 2.38 2.16
CA PRO A 123 7.30 3.54 1.40
C PRO A 123 6.30 3.99 0.35
N LYS A 124 6.34 5.29 0.02
CA LYS A 124 5.47 5.91 -0.99
C LYS A 124 5.79 5.43 -2.41
N GLU A 125 7.01 4.96 -2.64
CA GLU A 125 7.52 4.46 -3.92
C GLU A 125 6.77 3.21 -4.39
N VAL A 126 6.04 2.51 -3.51
CA VAL A 126 5.10 1.46 -3.93
C VAL A 126 4.04 1.99 -4.89
N GLY A 127 3.68 3.28 -4.81
CA GLY A 127 2.78 3.93 -5.78
C GLY A 127 3.32 4.00 -7.21
N LEU A 128 4.61 3.72 -7.44
CA LEU A 128 5.21 3.61 -8.77
C LEU A 128 4.88 2.27 -9.46
N LEU A 129 4.44 1.26 -8.70
CA LEU A 129 4.11 -0.08 -9.20
C LEU A 129 2.69 -0.13 -9.78
N THR A 130 2.39 0.70 -10.77
CA THR A 130 1.03 0.96 -11.32
C THR A 130 0.35 -0.25 -11.97
N SER A 131 1.09 -1.37 -12.13
CA SER A 131 0.56 -2.64 -12.59
C SER A 131 0.05 -3.55 -11.48
N LEU A 132 0.25 -3.20 -10.21
CA LEU A 132 -0.22 -3.97 -9.06
C LEU A 132 -1.74 -4.17 -9.07
N THR A 133 -2.14 -5.40 -8.81
CA THR A 133 -3.54 -5.82 -8.60
C THR A 133 -3.77 -6.30 -7.18
N ARG A 134 -2.73 -6.73 -6.46
CA ARG A 134 -2.82 -7.27 -5.10
C ARG A 134 -1.67 -6.78 -4.22
N VAL A 135 -1.99 -6.25 -3.05
CA VAL A 135 -1.01 -5.89 -2.02
C VAL A 135 -1.45 -6.51 -0.70
N LEU A 136 -0.58 -7.34 -0.13
CA LEU A 136 -0.77 -8.00 1.16
C LEU A 136 0.40 -7.64 2.06
N VAL A 137 0.12 -7.03 3.19
CA VAL A 137 1.13 -6.65 4.17
C VAL A 137 0.71 -7.13 5.54
N SER A 138 1.56 -7.96 6.15
CA SER A 138 1.36 -8.48 7.50
C SER A 138 2.66 -8.34 8.29
N SER A 139 2.65 -7.48 9.30
CA SER A 139 3.81 -7.22 10.15
C SER A 139 3.38 -6.93 11.58
N PRO A 140 4.09 -7.43 12.60
CA PRO A 140 3.85 -7.03 13.98
C PRO A 140 4.36 -5.62 14.30
N ASN A 141 5.24 -5.04 13.47
CA ASN A 141 5.80 -3.72 13.73
C ASN A 141 5.93 -2.96 12.40
N MET A 142 4.94 -2.11 12.11
CA MET A 142 4.92 -1.31 10.88
C MET A 142 4.33 0.08 11.13
N PRO A 143 5.04 0.97 11.83
CA PRO A 143 4.58 2.32 12.08
C PRO A 143 4.61 3.17 10.82
N GLY A 144 3.94 4.32 10.89
CA GLY A 144 3.76 5.26 9.79
C GLY A 144 2.32 5.32 9.34
N SER A 145 2.09 5.88 8.15
CA SER A 145 0.76 6.00 7.55
C SER A 145 0.70 5.33 6.18
N ILE A 146 -0.51 5.11 5.68
CA ILE A 146 -0.71 4.74 4.29
C ILE A 146 -0.29 5.95 3.43
N PRO A 147 0.66 5.81 2.48
CA PRO A 147 1.11 6.93 1.67
C PRO A 147 0.02 7.36 0.67
N THR A 148 -0.14 8.66 0.44
CA THR A 148 -1.10 9.21 -0.55
C THR A 148 -0.89 8.65 -1.96
N LYS A 149 0.36 8.33 -2.31
CA LYS A 149 0.74 7.68 -3.58
C LYS A 149 0.10 6.32 -3.81
N ILE A 150 -0.52 5.69 -2.79
CA ILE A 150 -1.31 4.47 -2.99
C ILE A 150 -2.41 4.68 -4.04
N GLY A 151 -2.99 5.89 -4.14
CA GLY A 151 -4.05 6.19 -5.12
C GLY A 151 -3.62 6.09 -6.59
N ALA A 152 -2.32 6.00 -6.88
CA ALA A 152 -1.82 5.74 -8.23
C ALA A 152 -2.05 4.28 -8.68
N LEU A 153 -2.32 3.36 -7.76
CA LEU A 153 -2.52 1.93 -8.03
C LEU A 153 -3.94 1.62 -8.51
N THR A 154 -4.40 2.27 -9.57
CA THR A 154 -5.81 2.21 -10.02
C THR A 154 -6.29 0.83 -10.48
N LYS A 155 -5.36 -0.11 -10.72
CA LYS A 155 -5.64 -1.53 -11.03
C LYS A 155 -5.79 -2.41 -9.79
N LEU A 156 -5.56 -1.86 -8.60
CA LEU A 156 -5.57 -2.63 -7.36
C LEU A 156 -6.96 -3.15 -7.06
N THR A 157 -7.07 -4.48 -6.90
CA THR A 157 -8.32 -5.20 -6.62
C THR A 157 -8.37 -5.73 -5.19
N TYR A 158 -7.21 -5.92 -4.58
CA TYR A 158 -7.05 -6.49 -3.24
C TYR A 158 -6.01 -5.70 -2.44
N LEU A 159 -6.44 -5.06 -1.36
CA LEU A 159 -5.59 -4.34 -0.44
C LEU A 159 -5.78 -4.87 0.97
N PHE A 160 -4.74 -5.49 1.52
CA PHE A 160 -4.77 -6.12 2.84
C PHE A 160 -3.58 -5.66 3.68
N PHE A 161 -3.86 -4.97 4.77
CA PHE A 161 -2.89 -4.55 5.78
C PHE A 161 -3.38 -5.01 7.15
N VAL A 162 -2.63 -5.89 7.79
CA VAL A 162 -2.94 -6.36 9.14
C VAL A 162 -1.71 -6.26 10.03
N SER A 163 -1.88 -5.71 11.23
CA SER A 163 -0.89 -5.92 12.27
C SER A 163 -1.23 -7.16 13.10
N LYS A 164 -0.18 -7.91 13.46
CA LYS A 164 -0.26 -9.06 14.37
C LYS A 164 0.29 -8.74 15.77
N SER A 165 0.37 -7.47 16.16
CA SER A 165 1.02 -7.06 17.42
C SER A 165 0.12 -6.25 18.33
N SER A 166 0.33 -6.44 19.64
CA SER A 166 -0.24 -5.64 20.73
C SER A 166 0.61 -4.40 21.09
N SER A 167 1.73 -4.17 20.40
CA SER A 167 2.63 -3.04 20.68
C SER A 167 2.15 -1.71 20.07
N ASP A 168 2.74 -0.60 20.49
CA ASP A 168 2.33 0.72 20.02
C ASP A 168 2.74 1.08 18.58
N ALA A 169 3.59 0.29 17.94
CA ALA A 169 4.21 0.57 16.64
C ALA A 169 3.40 0.02 15.45
N LEU A 170 2.14 0.43 15.36
CA LEU A 170 1.20 0.02 14.32
C LEU A 170 1.02 1.10 13.25
N LEU A 171 0.54 0.70 12.07
CA LEU A 171 0.12 1.62 11.02
C LEU A 171 -0.96 2.55 11.57
N GLY A 172 -0.77 3.85 11.45
CA GLY A 172 -1.65 4.85 12.04
C GLY A 172 -1.82 6.08 11.15
N GLY A 173 -2.22 7.19 11.77
CA GLY A 173 -2.62 8.39 11.04
C GLY A 173 -4.00 8.24 10.40
N THR A 174 -4.38 9.19 9.54
CA THR A 174 -5.66 9.16 8.84
C THR A 174 -5.59 8.29 7.58
N LEU A 175 -6.74 7.76 7.16
CA LEU A 175 -6.87 7.11 5.86
C LEU A 175 -6.84 8.21 4.77
N PRO A 176 -5.82 8.26 3.88
CA PRO A 176 -5.73 9.32 2.89
C PRO A 176 -6.88 9.26 1.89
N SER A 177 -7.27 10.43 1.39
CA SER A 177 -8.40 10.58 0.46
C SER A 177 -8.21 9.83 -0.85
N GLU A 178 -6.95 9.67 -1.25
CA GLU A 178 -6.45 9.00 -2.45
C GLU A 178 -6.74 7.51 -2.47
N VAL A 179 -7.03 6.89 -1.31
CA VAL A 179 -7.55 5.51 -1.26
C VAL A 179 -8.85 5.41 -2.07
N GLY A 180 -9.68 6.46 -2.12
CA GLY A 180 -10.88 6.51 -2.96
C GLY A 180 -10.63 6.55 -4.48
N MET A 181 -9.37 6.65 -4.92
CA MET A 181 -9.00 6.51 -6.35
C MET A 181 -8.87 5.05 -6.78
N LEU A 182 -8.85 4.12 -5.83
CA LEU A 182 -8.70 2.68 -6.07
C LEU A 182 -10.03 2.04 -6.49
N THR A 183 -10.63 2.53 -7.57
CA THR A 183 -11.99 2.16 -8.00
C THR A 183 -12.14 0.71 -8.45
N ALA A 184 -11.03 0.01 -8.72
CA ALA A 184 -11.01 -1.42 -9.02
C ALA A 184 -11.04 -2.32 -7.76
N LEU A 185 -10.95 -1.75 -6.55
CA LEU A 185 -10.92 -2.54 -5.32
C LEU A 185 -12.20 -3.34 -5.15
N THR A 186 -11.99 -4.62 -4.83
CA THR A 186 -13.04 -5.57 -4.47
C THR A 186 -12.93 -5.99 -3.00
N PHE A 187 -11.72 -5.89 -2.44
CA PHE A 187 -11.42 -6.27 -1.07
C PHE A 187 -10.49 -5.23 -0.43
N LEU A 188 -10.91 -4.66 0.69
CA LEU A 188 -10.11 -3.77 1.53
C LEU A 188 -10.16 -4.26 2.98
N SER A 189 -9.01 -4.61 3.53
CA SER A 189 -8.86 -4.88 4.96
C SER A 189 -7.70 -4.08 5.53
N LEU A 190 -8.01 -3.28 6.55
CA LEU A 190 -7.06 -2.49 7.34
C LEU A 190 -7.21 -2.83 8.83
N VAL A 191 -7.65 -4.06 9.15
CA VAL A 191 -7.98 -4.50 10.51
C VAL A 191 -6.76 -4.49 11.43
N SER A 192 -7.00 -4.23 12.71
CA SER A 192 -5.98 -4.28 13.77
C SER A 192 -4.83 -3.32 13.49
N ASN A 193 -5.16 -2.08 13.16
CA ASN A 193 -4.20 -0.98 13.02
C ASN A 193 -4.57 0.16 13.98
N LYS A 194 -3.84 1.27 13.94
CA LYS A 194 -4.10 2.49 14.72
C LYS A 194 -4.55 3.65 13.84
N LEU A 195 -5.26 3.34 12.74
CA LEU A 195 -5.81 4.39 11.88
C LEU A 195 -6.83 5.20 12.67
N SER A 196 -6.80 6.53 12.51
CA SER A 196 -7.63 7.47 13.26
C SER A 196 -8.29 8.50 12.34
N GLY A 197 -9.16 9.33 12.90
CA GLY A 197 -9.91 10.34 12.14
C GLY A 197 -11.15 9.77 11.46
N THR A 198 -11.68 10.50 10.47
CA THR A 198 -12.92 10.13 9.78
C THR A 198 -12.67 9.38 8.48
N LEU A 199 -13.63 8.55 8.07
CA LEU A 199 -13.60 7.91 6.76
C LEU A 199 -13.69 8.98 5.65
N PRO A 200 -12.75 9.03 4.69
CA PRO A 200 -12.76 10.03 3.64
C PRO A 200 -13.98 9.86 2.73
N ALA A 201 -14.51 10.99 2.24
CA ALA A 201 -15.69 10.97 1.38
C ALA A 201 -15.53 10.15 0.11
N HIS A 202 -14.31 10.08 -0.39
CA HIS A 202 -13.96 9.39 -1.62
C HIS A 202 -14.08 7.87 -1.56
N LEU A 203 -14.27 7.26 -0.37
CA LEU A 203 -14.65 5.83 -0.33
C LEU A 203 -16.01 5.58 -1.00
N ALA A 204 -16.83 6.63 -1.19
CA ALA A 204 -18.01 6.63 -2.05
C ALA A 204 -17.74 6.14 -3.49
N ASN A 205 -16.51 6.26 -3.98
CA ASN A 205 -16.13 5.89 -5.34
C ASN A 205 -15.86 4.38 -5.51
N PHE A 206 -15.90 3.61 -4.42
CA PHE A 206 -15.72 2.17 -4.42
C PHE A 206 -16.96 1.44 -4.94
N THR A 207 -17.14 1.48 -6.26
CA THR A 207 -18.26 0.85 -6.95
C THR A 207 -18.15 -0.67 -7.05
N ASN A 208 -16.94 -1.21 -6.96
CA ASN A 208 -16.66 -2.65 -7.08
C ASN A 208 -16.37 -3.35 -5.74
N LEU A 209 -16.35 -2.60 -4.63
CA LEU A 209 -15.92 -3.13 -3.34
C LEU A 209 -16.99 -4.06 -2.77
N LYS A 210 -16.57 -5.24 -2.35
CA LYS A 210 -17.42 -6.30 -1.78
C LYS A 210 -17.15 -6.52 -0.31
N VAL A 211 -15.87 -6.43 0.07
CA VAL A 211 -15.42 -6.65 1.45
C VAL A 211 -14.72 -5.41 1.99
N LEU A 212 -15.16 -4.97 3.17
CA LEU A 212 -14.57 -3.85 3.90
C LEU A 212 -14.39 -4.22 5.38
N TYR A 213 -13.14 -4.42 5.78
CA TYR A 213 -12.79 -4.67 7.18
C TYR A 213 -11.89 -3.56 7.73
N LEU A 214 -12.42 -2.80 8.68
CA LEU A 214 -11.77 -1.67 9.36
C LEU A 214 -11.78 -1.82 10.88
N ALA A 215 -12.31 -2.91 11.41
CA ALA A 215 -12.36 -3.23 12.82
C ALA A 215 -11.01 -3.09 13.53
N SER A 216 -11.08 -2.87 14.85
CA SER A 216 -9.88 -2.70 15.69
C SER A 216 -8.97 -1.57 15.20
N ASN A 217 -9.56 -0.42 14.91
CA ASN A 217 -8.89 0.86 14.63
C ASN A 217 -9.43 1.97 15.57
N GLN A 218 -8.97 3.20 15.38
CA GLN A 218 -9.43 4.41 16.08
C GLN A 218 -10.24 5.33 15.14
N LEU A 219 -10.84 4.75 14.10
CA LEU A 219 -11.62 5.45 13.10
C LEU A 219 -13.00 5.84 13.65
N ALA A 220 -13.50 6.99 13.21
CA ALA A 220 -14.79 7.55 13.58
C ALA A 220 -15.58 8.04 12.35
N GLY A 221 -16.84 8.40 12.55
CA GLY A 221 -17.70 8.96 11.50
C GLY A 221 -18.63 7.92 10.87
N THR A 222 -19.19 8.26 9.72
CA THR A 222 -20.31 7.50 9.14
C THR A 222 -19.94 6.95 7.77
N VAL A 223 -20.20 5.67 7.54
CA VAL A 223 -20.08 5.07 6.21
C VAL A 223 -21.19 5.64 5.35
N ARG A 224 -20.84 6.25 4.21
CA ARG A 224 -21.85 6.84 3.31
C ARG A 224 -22.75 5.75 2.72
N PRO A 225 -24.05 6.03 2.51
CA PRO A 225 -25.03 5.02 2.08
C PRO A 225 -24.61 4.25 0.82
N ASN A 226 -24.06 4.96 -0.17
CA ASN A 226 -23.64 4.41 -1.46
C ASN A 226 -22.47 3.41 -1.35
N LEU A 227 -21.64 3.50 -0.31
CA LEU A 227 -20.64 2.47 -0.02
C LEU A 227 -21.30 1.23 0.60
N CYS A 228 -22.31 1.41 1.46
CA CYS A 228 -23.05 0.32 2.07
C CYS A 228 -23.92 -0.48 1.08
N VAL A 229 -24.34 0.12 -0.04
CA VAL A 229 -25.18 -0.54 -1.05
C VAL A 229 -24.41 -1.64 -1.82
N ASN A 230 -23.11 -1.46 -2.02
CA ASN A 230 -22.28 -2.42 -2.77
C ASN A 230 -21.70 -3.55 -1.91
N LEU A 231 -21.77 -3.39 -0.58
CA LEU A 231 -21.18 -4.32 0.38
C LEU A 231 -22.24 -5.29 0.90
N ASP A 232 -21.91 -6.58 0.96
CA ASP A 232 -22.76 -7.53 1.69
C ASP A 232 -22.68 -7.19 3.19
N LYS A 233 -23.81 -7.17 3.90
CA LYS A 233 -23.87 -6.79 5.31
C LYS A 233 -22.98 -7.68 6.20
N ALA A 234 -22.73 -8.93 5.78
CA ALA A 234 -21.82 -9.85 6.46
C ALA A 234 -20.33 -9.56 6.21
N GLN A 235 -20.01 -8.67 5.26
CA GLN A 235 -18.66 -8.33 4.81
C GLN A 235 -18.24 -6.90 5.19
N ILE A 236 -19.02 -6.25 6.07
CA ILE A 236 -18.70 -4.97 6.69
C ILE A 236 -18.37 -5.22 8.15
N ASP A 237 -17.10 -5.04 8.52
CA ASP A 237 -16.70 -5.02 9.92
C ASP A 237 -15.97 -3.73 10.23
N CYS A 238 -16.68 -2.80 10.88
CA CYS A 238 -16.15 -1.50 11.28
C CYS A 238 -16.01 -1.36 12.80
N GLY A 239 -16.17 -2.46 13.56
CA GLY A 239 -16.11 -2.52 15.02
C GLY A 239 -14.75 -2.94 15.54
#